data_AF-A0A1A7ZKV8-F1
#
_entry.id   AF-A0A1A7ZKV8-F1
#
_cell.length_a   1.000
_cell.length_b   1.000
_cell.length_c   1.000
_cell.angle_alpha   90.00
_cell.angle_beta   90.00
_cell.angle_gamma   90.00
#
_symmetry.space_group_name_H-M   'P 1'
#
loop_
_entity.id
_entity.type
_entity.pdbx_description
1 polymer ?
#
loop_
_entity_poly.entity_id
_entity_poly.type
_entity_poly.pdbx_seq_one_letter_code
_entity_poly.pdbx_strand_id
1 'polypeptide(L)'
;MEDNGFPALRLICFVSFMTINLVHGDLSYSFPEELNRGSIIGNVAKDLGLDLKEFSSRKARVDLEGPQKRFCDINMNTGELVTSEKIDRESICGKKPSCLLRIDLVLENPLELHRVSLHIQDINDNSPKFRVNLIEMEIRESADRGNRFPIEVAHDADVGQNAVQK
;
A
#
# COMPACT_ATOMS: atom_id res chain seq x y z
N MET A 1 0.65 20.48 65.40
CA MET A 1 1.80 20.10 64.54
C MET A 1 1.24 20.01 63.13
N GLU A 2 1.53 21.03 62.34
CA GLU A 2 1.09 21.19 60.97
C GLU A 2 1.75 20.12 60.09
N ASP A 3 0.94 19.35 59.37
CA ASP A 3 1.43 18.42 58.37
C ASP A 3 1.21 19.04 56.98
N ASN A 4 2.19 19.86 56.57
CA ASN A 4 2.23 20.55 55.28
C ASN A 4 2.79 19.61 54.19
N GLY A 5 2.08 18.52 53.92
CA GLY A 5 2.47 17.47 52.98
C GLY A 5 1.94 17.64 51.55
N PHE A 6 2.73 18.33 50.71
CA PHE A 6 2.86 18.15 49.25
C PHE A 6 1.66 18.42 48.30
N PRO A 7 1.34 19.70 48.00
CA PRO A 7 0.56 20.07 46.81
C PRO A 7 1.33 19.85 45.49
N ALA A 8 2.66 19.70 45.55
CA ALA A 8 3.52 19.57 44.38
C ALA A 8 3.30 18.27 43.59
N LEU A 9 2.97 17.15 44.25
CA LEU A 9 2.83 15.85 43.58
C LEU A 9 1.59 15.79 42.67
N ARG A 10 0.50 16.46 43.07
CA ARG A 10 -0.71 16.57 42.23
C ARG A 10 -0.52 17.47 41.02
N LEU A 11 0.31 18.50 41.14
CA LEU A 11 0.64 19.40 40.04
C LEU A 11 1.51 18.68 38.99
N ILE A 12 2.47 17.85 39.44
CA ILE A 12 3.33 17.06 38.55
C ILE A 12 2.52 16.05 37.72
N CYS A 13 1.54 15.37 38.33
CA CYS A 13 0.65 14.45 37.61
C CYS A 13 -0.25 15.17 36.57
N PHE A 14 -0.71 16.38 36.87
CA PHE A 14 -1.53 17.17 35.92
C PHE A 14 -0.72 17.66 34.73
N VAL A 15 0.53 18.08 34.94
CA VAL A 15 1.43 18.52 33.85
C VAL A 15 1.86 17.33 32.98
N SER A 16 2.07 16.16 33.58
CA SER A 16 2.40 14.92 32.85
C SER A 16 1.25 14.38 31.97
N PHE A 17 -0.01 14.74 32.26
CA PHE A 17 -1.16 14.31 31.45
C PHE A 17 -1.40 15.20 30.21
N MET A 18 -0.78 16.39 30.17
CA MET A 18 -0.95 17.36 29.08
C MET A 18 0.07 17.22 27.96
N THR A 19 1.06 16.34 28.10
CA THR A 19 2.02 16.03 27.03
C THR A 19 1.59 14.79 26.26
N ILE A 20 0.37 14.82 25.72
CA ILE A 20 -0.01 13.88 24.66
C ILE A 20 0.59 14.47 23.39
N ASN A 21 1.77 14.00 22.99
CA ASN A 21 2.34 14.38 21.70
C ASN A 21 1.34 13.97 20.61
N LEU A 22 0.82 14.95 19.87
CA LEU A 22 0.03 14.69 18.68
C LEU A 22 0.99 14.15 17.61
N VAL A 23 1.18 12.83 17.58
CA VAL A 23 1.92 12.17 16.50
C VAL A 23 1.08 12.34 15.25
N HIS A 24 1.52 13.20 14.33
CA HIS A 24 0.99 13.22 12.98
C HIS A 24 1.51 11.95 12.30
N GLY A 25 0.60 11.01 12.02
CA GLY A 25 0.94 9.78 11.32
C GLY A 25 1.16 10.02 9.83
N ASP A 26 2.05 9.24 9.23
CA ASP A 26 2.17 9.16 7.77
C ASP A 26 0.83 8.67 7.18
N LEU A 27 0.35 9.30 6.10
CA LEU A 27 -0.87 8.85 5.43
C LEU A 27 -0.62 7.51 4.75
N SER A 28 -1.49 6.53 5.01
CA SER A 28 -1.42 5.21 4.37
C SER A 28 -2.77 4.74 3.87
N TYR A 29 -2.84 4.33 2.61
CA TYR A 29 -4.03 3.74 2.01
C TYR A 29 -3.75 2.31 1.57
N SER A 30 -4.74 1.44 1.70
CA SER A 30 -4.71 0.08 1.15
C SER A 30 -5.87 -0.10 0.20
N PHE A 31 -5.58 -0.62 -1.00
CA PHE A 31 -6.59 -0.85 -2.02
C PHE A 31 -6.21 -2.06 -2.87
N PRO A 32 -7.21 -2.78 -3.41
CA PRO A 32 -6.94 -3.88 -4.33
C PRO A 32 -6.38 -3.35 -5.65
N GLU A 33 -5.57 -4.15 -6.32
CA GLU A 33 -5.16 -3.87 -7.70
C GLU A 33 -6.33 -3.98 -8.69
N GLU A 34 -6.04 -3.82 -9.98
CA GLU A 34 -6.99 -4.00 -11.09
C GLU A 34 -8.17 -3.02 -11.06
N LEU A 35 -8.07 -1.95 -10.26
CA LEU A 35 -9.06 -0.87 -10.21
C LEU A 35 -9.13 -0.12 -11.55
N ASN A 36 -10.36 0.21 -11.94
CA ASN A 36 -10.61 1.02 -13.12
C ASN A 36 -10.05 2.44 -12.94
N ARG A 37 -9.78 3.11 -14.06
CA ARG A 37 -9.40 4.53 -14.06
C ARG A 37 -10.48 5.38 -13.39
N GLY A 38 -10.06 6.28 -12.50
CA GLY A 38 -10.95 7.17 -11.73
C GLY A 38 -11.54 6.52 -10.48
N SER A 39 -11.14 5.30 -10.13
CA SER A 39 -11.50 4.68 -8.85
C SER A 39 -10.86 5.44 -7.70
N ILE A 40 -11.61 5.58 -6.61
CA ILE A 40 -11.18 6.31 -5.42
C ILE A 40 -10.29 5.41 -4.56
N ILE A 41 -9.09 5.90 -4.23
CA ILE A 41 -8.15 5.24 -3.30
C ILE A 41 -8.40 5.72 -1.87
N GLY A 42 -8.58 7.03 -1.69
CA GLY A 42 -8.76 7.67 -0.37
C GLY A 42 -8.98 9.17 -0.47
N ASN A 43 -9.41 9.82 0.62
CA ASN A 43 -9.66 11.26 0.65
C ASN A 43 -8.56 12.00 1.42
N VAL A 44 -7.56 12.48 0.68
CA VAL A 44 -6.37 13.14 1.25
C VAL A 44 -6.70 14.49 1.86
N ALA A 45 -7.66 15.26 1.30
CA ALA A 45 -8.02 16.55 1.86
C ALA A 45 -8.65 16.40 3.26
N LYS A 46 -9.58 15.44 3.40
CA LYS A 46 -10.24 15.13 4.68
C LYS A 46 -9.24 14.62 5.71
N ASP A 47 -8.33 13.74 5.32
CA ASP A 47 -7.36 13.14 6.24
C ASP A 47 -6.30 14.13 6.72
N LEU A 48 -6.02 15.18 5.92
CA LEU A 48 -5.20 16.33 6.32
C LEU A 48 -5.98 17.43 7.04
N GLY A 49 -7.31 17.30 7.16
CA GLY A 49 -8.17 18.32 7.76
C GLY A 49 -8.27 19.62 6.96
N LEU A 50 -7.97 19.58 5.66
CA LEU A 50 -8.01 20.73 4.76
C LEU A 50 -9.37 20.82 4.07
N ASP A 51 -9.88 22.05 3.94
CA ASP A 51 -11.06 22.28 3.10
C ASP A 51 -10.68 22.27 1.61
N LEU A 52 -11.65 22.05 0.72
CA LEU A 52 -11.41 21.95 -0.72
C LEU A 52 -10.89 23.25 -1.36
N LYS A 53 -11.24 24.42 -0.78
CA LYS A 53 -10.79 25.72 -1.27
C LYS A 53 -9.33 25.94 -0.91
N GLU A 54 -8.95 25.61 0.32
CA GLU A 54 -7.59 25.63 0.82
C GLU A 54 -6.73 24.66 0.01
N PHE A 55 -7.18 23.41 -0.13
CA PHE A 55 -6.52 22.37 -0.91
C PHE A 55 -6.23 22.82 -2.36
N SER A 56 -7.20 23.50 -2.99
CA SER A 56 -7.04 24.09 -4.33
C SER A 56 -6.13 25.32 -4.34
N SER A 57 -6.28 26.23 -3.38
CA SER A 57 -5.49 27.46 -3.28
C SER A 57 -4.00 27.17 -3.04
N ARG A 58 -3.73 26.09 -2.31
CA ARG A 58 -2.39 25.59 -2.00
C ARG A 58 -1.85 24.70 -3.12
N LYS A 59 -2.53 24.59 -4.26
CA LYS A 59 -2.09 23.83 -5.45
C LYS A 59 -1.60 22.42 -5.09
N ALA A 60 -2.38 21.73 -4.26
CA ALA A 60 -2.06 20.37 -3.86
C ALA A 60 -1.83 19.49 -5.10
N ARG A 61 -0.72 18.75 -5.11
CA ARG A 61 -0.34 17.87 -6.22
C ARG A 61 0.41 16.66 -5.72
N VAL A 62 0.24 15.54 -6.42
CA VAL A 62 1.09 14.37 -6.23
C VAL A 62 2.36 14.57 -7.05
N ASP A 63 3.51 14.46 -6.40
CA ASP A 63 4.77 14.19 -7.05
C ASP A 63 5.13 12.72 -6.85
N LEU A 64 5.41 12.06 -7.96
CA LEU A 64 5.79 10.66 -8.03
C LEU A 64 7.19 10.62 -8.62
N GLU A 65 8.14 10.08 -7.87
CA GLU A 65 9.49 9.89 -8.38
C GLU A 65 9.50 8.79 -9.46
N GLY A 66 10.08 9.09 -10.63
CA GLY A 66 10.33 8.09 -11.68
C GLY A 66 9.13 7.73 -12.58
N PRO A 67 9.13 6.54 -13.22
CA PRO A 67 8.10 6.13 -14.19
C PRO A 67 6.71 5.90 -13.57
N GLN A 68 6.62 5.93 -12.24
CA GLN A 68 5.39 5.69 -11.47
C GLN A 68 4.39 6.85 -11.53
N LYS A 69 4.75 7.96 -12.18
CA LYS A 69 3.96 9.20 -12.33
C LYS A 69 2.56 9.04 -12.96
N ARG A 70 2.17 7.82 -13.32
CA ARG A 70 0.96 7.51 -14.07
C ARG A 70 -0.08 6.71 -13.29
N PHE A 71 0.21 6.22 -12.07
CA PHE A 71 -0.69 5.33 -11.34
C PHE A 71 -1.85 6.03 -10.64
N CYS A 72 -1.63 7.19 -10.04
CA CYS A 72 -2.64 7.94 -9.30
C CYS A 72 -2.49 9.45 -9.45
N ASP A 73 -3.57 10.17 -9.27
CA ASP A 73 -3.65 11.64 -9.27
C ASP A 73 -4.72 12.10 -8.27
N ILE A 74 -4.80 13.40 -8.00
CA ILE A 74 -5.79 13.96 -7.08
C ILE A 74 -6.89 14.67 -7.84
N ASN A 75 -8.12 14.34 -7.48
CA ASN A 75 -9.28 15.10 -7.90
C ASN A 75 -9.41 16.36 -7.02
N MET A 76 -8.99 17.51 -7.56
CA MET A 76 -9.04 18.79 -6.85
C MET A 76 -10.45 19.25 -6.44
N ASN A 77 -11.50 18.72 -7.09
CA ASN A 77 -12.88 19.06 -6.75
C ASN A 77 -13.39 18.30 -5.52
N THR A 78 -12.85 17.11 -5.25
CA THR A 78 -13.31 16.23 -4.15
C THR A 78 -12.26 16.02 -3.07
N GLY A 79 -10.99 16.37 -3.33
CA GLY A 79 -9.86 16.11 -2.45
C GLY A 79 -9.48 14.63 -2.38
N GLU A 80 -9.91 13.83 -3.35
CA GLU A 80 -9.71 12.39 -3.39
C GLU A 80 -8.51 12.01 -4.25
N LEU A 81 -7.70 11.09 -3.73
CA LEU A 81 -6.70 10.39 -4.52
C LEU A 81 -7.42 9.33 -5.36
N VAL A 82 -7.23 9.38 -6.68
CA VAL A 82 -7.87 8.52 -7.66
C VAL A 82 -6.85 7.81 -8.53
N THR A 83 -7.22 6.65 -9.06
CA THR A 83 -6.39 5.91 -10.03
C THR A 83 -6.38 6.63 -11.37
N SER A 84 -5.18 6.81 -11.94
CA SER A 84 -4.99 7.43 -13.25
C SER A 84 -4.99 6.40 -14.38
N GLU A 85 -4.50 5.20 -14.09
CA GLU A 85 -4.54 4.03 -14.96
C GLU A 85 -4.84 2.77 -14.14
N LYS A 86 -5.06 1.66 -14.84
CA LYS A 86 -5.24 0.36 -14.21
C LYS A 86 -3.93 -0.09 -13.61
N ILE A 87 -3.94 -0.40 -12.31
CA ILE A 87 -2.76 -0.79 -11.55
C ILE A 87 -2.64 -2.31 -11.59
N ASP A 88 -1.55 -2.79 -12.18
CA ASP A 88 -1.14 -4.20 -12.25
C ASP A 88 0.02 -4.39 -11.27
N ARG A 89 -0.20 -5.14 -10.19
CA ARG A 89 0.76 -5.33 -9.09
C ARG A 89 1.95 -6.17 -9.56
N GLU A 90 1.75 -7.15 -10.43
CA GLU A 90 2.78 -8.01 -10.99
C GLU A 90 3.79 -7.18 -11.80
N SER A 91 3.31 -6.19 -12.56
CA SER A 91 4.18 -5.29 -13.34
C SER A 91 5.02 -4.34 -12.46
N ILE A 92 4.49 -3.93 -11.31
CA ILE A 92 5.11 -2.94 -10.41
C ILE A 92 6.06 -3.60 -9.41
N CYS A 93 5.57 -4.65 -8.76
CA CYS A 93 6.21 -5.29 -7.62
C CYS A 93 6.69 -6.72 -7.91
N GLY A 94 6.23 -7.34 -9.00
CA GLY A 94 6.54 -8.72 -9.34
C GLY A 94 6.15 -9.66 -8.22
N LYS A 95 7.05 -10.58 -7.86
CA LYS A 95 6.82 -11.59 -6.80
C LYS A 95 7.16 -11.13 -5.38
N LYS A 96 7.28 -9.81 -5.15
CA LYS A 96 7.49 -9.29 -3.79
C LYS A 96 6.25 -9.57 -2.93
N PRO A 97 6.41 -10.00 -1.66
CA PRO A 97 5.28 -10.35 -0.80
C PRO A 97 4.45 -9.13 -0.34
N SER A 98 4.99 -7.92 -0.44
CA SER A 98 4.29 -6.67 -0.18
C SER A 98 4.59 -5.68 -1.29
N CYS A 99 3.55 -4.98 -1.75
CA CYS A 99 3.65 -3.96 -2.79
C CYS A 99 3.30 -2.60 -2.19
N LEU A 100 4.34 -1.81 -1.91
CA LEU A 100 4.22 -0.49 -1.30
C LEU A 100 4.76 0.56 -2.26
N LEU A 101 3.90 1.45 -2.72
CA LEU A 101 4.28 2.66 -3.45
C LEU A 101 4.32 3.83 -2.48
N ARG A 102 5.33 4.70 -2.65
CA ARG A 102 5.45 5.94 -1.89
C ARG A 102 5.30 7.10 -2.84
N ILE A 103 4.39 8.01 -2.50
CA ILE A 103 4.09 9.20 -3.28
C ILE A 103 4.25 10.41 -2.37
N ASP A 104 4.69 11.53 -2.93
CA ASP A 104 4.81 12.78 -2.19
C ASP A 104 3.62 13.67 -2.53
N LEU A 105 2.84 14.04 -1.52
CA LEU A 105 1.82 15.06 -1.64
C LEU A 105 2.43 16.41 -1.28
N VAL A 106 2.45 17.33 -2.23
CA VAL A 106 3.02 18.67 -2.06
C VAL A 106 1.90 19.69 -1.99
N LEU A 107 1.93 20.54 -0.96
CA LEU A 107 1.10 21.75 -0.87
C LEU A 107 2.01 22.98 -0.88
N GLU A 108 1.59 24.03 -1.57
CA GLU A 108 2.29 25.32 -1.67
C GLU A 108 1.66 26.37 -0.73
N ASN A 109 2.46 27.38 -0.36
CA ASN A 109 2.04 28.58 0.39
C ASN A 109 1.28 28.31 1.70
N PRO A 110 1.91 27.76 2.76
CA PRO A 110 3.33 27.41 2.88
C PRO A 110 3.65 26.05 2.24
N LEU A 111 4.92 25.84 1.92
CA LEU A 111 5.40 24.59 1.35
C LEU A 111 5.34 23.46 2.39
N GLU A 112 4.52 22.45 2.13
CA GLU A 112 4.42 21.23 2.93
C GLU A 112 4.56 20.00 2.03
N LEU A 113 5.19 18.96 2.56
CA LEU A 113 5.36 17.67 1.90
C LEU A 113 4.89 16.57 2.84
N HIS A 114 3.90 15.81 2.40
CA HIS A 114 3.34 14.66 3.10
C HIS A 114 3.69 13.39 2.32
N ARG A 115 4.37 12.45 2.97
CA ARG A 115 4.69 11.15 2.37
C ARG A 115 3.49 10.23 2.53
N VAL A 116 2.88 9.85 1.41
CA VAL A 116 1.73 8.95 1.38
C VAL A 116 2.19 7.57 0.94
N SER A 117 1.83 6.56 1.73
CA SER A 117 2.12 5.16 1.46
C SER A 117 0.90 4.45 0.89
N LEU A 118 1.05 3.86 -0.29
CA LEU A 118 0.00 3.14 -1.01
C LEU A 118 0.31 1.65 -0.99
N HIS A 119 -0.50 0.88 -0.27
CA HIS A 119 -0.37 -0.56 -0.17
C HIS A 119 -1.32 -1.24 -1.17
N ILE A 120 -0.75 -1.79 -2.23
CA ILE A 120 -1.51 -2.48 -3.29
C ILE A 120 -1.73 -3.94 -2.84
N GLN A 121 -2.99 -4.35 -2.78
CA GLN A 121 -3.38 -5.71 -2.41
C GLN A 121 -3.55 -6.57 -3.66
N ASP A 122 -2.94 -7.75 -3.60
CA ASP A 122 -2.98 -8.78 -4.64
C ASP A 122 -4.41 -9.31 -4.84
N ILE A 123 -4.86 -9.38 -6.09
CA ILE A 123 -6.07 -10.10 -6.52
C ILE A 123 -5.64 -11.38 -7.22
N ASN A 124 -6.44 -12.45 -7.09
CA ASN A 124 -6.25 -13.69 -7.85
C ASN A 124 -6.79 -13.54 -9.29
N ASP A 125 -6.10 -12.75 -10.12
CA ASP A 125 -6.46 -12.50 -11.52
C ASP A 125 -5.57 -13.29 -12.51
N ASN A 126 -4.49 -13.89 -12.03
CA ASN A 126 -3.72 -14.85 -12.79
C ASN A 126 -4.16 -16.29 -12.48
N SER A 127 -3.62 -17.23 -13.25
CA SER A 127 -3.85 -18.65 -13.01
C SER A 127 -2.55 -19.40 -13.21
N PRO A 128 -2.32 -20.50 -12.49
CA PRO A 128 -1.06 -21.23 -12.59
C PRO A 128 -0.83 -21.75 -14.00
N LYS A 129 0.37 -21.50 -14.54
CA LYS A 129 0.75 -21.92 -15.89
C LYS A 129 2.02 -22.76 -15.85
N PHE A 130 2.01 -23.89 -16.56
CA PHE A 130 3.23 -24.61 -16.88
C PHE A 130 3.96 -23.90 -18.02
N ARG A 131 5.28 -24.07 -18.10
CA ARG A 131 6.10 -23.48 -19.17
C ARG A 131 5.79 -24.09 -20.53
N VAL A 132 5.38 -25.36 -20.52
CA VAL A 132 5.06 -26.16 -21.70
C VAL A 132 3.63 -26.68 -21.62
N ASN A 133 2.97 -26.80 -22.77
CA ASN A 133 1.58 -27.28 -22.85
C ASN A 133 1.48 -28.81 -22.83
N LEU A 134 2.57 -29.50 -23.16
CA LEU A 134 2.66 -30.96 -23.18
C LEU A 134 3.97 -31.36 -22.50
N ILE A 135 3.88 -32.30 -21.57
CA ILE A 135 5.01 -32.88 -20.85
C ILE A 135 5.07 -34.35 -21.24
N GLU A 136 6.03 -34.71 -22.08
CA GLU A 136 6.31 -36.10 -22.45
C GLU A 136 7.39 -36.66 -21.53
N MET A 137 7.16 -37.88 -21.01
CA MET A 137 8.11 -38.57 -20.15
C MET A 137 8.20 -40.03 -20.55
N GLU A 138 9.42 -40.52 -20.73
CA GLU A 138 9.70 -41.94 -20.98
C GLU A 138 10.10 -42.62 -19.67
N ILE A 139 9.33 -43.62 -19.26
CA ILE A 139 9.60 -44.42 -18.07
C ILE A 139 9.87 -45.85 -18.50
N ARG A 140 11.02 -46.38 -18.07
CA ARG A 140 11.39 -47.77 -18.35
C ARG A 140 10.41 -48.71 -17.65
N GLU A 141 9.94 -49.74 -18.37
CA GLU A 141 9.01 -50.75 -17.82
C GLU A 141 9.56 -51.50 -16.59
N SER A 142 10.89 -51.58 -16.48
CA SER A 142 11.60 -52.19 -15.34
C SER A 142 11.82 -51.22 -14.17
N ALA A 143 11.12 -50.08 -14.15
CA ALA A 143 11.23 -49.12 -13.05
C ALA A 143 10.70 -49.74 -11.75
N ASP A 144 11.50 -49.64 -10.69
CA ASP A 144 11.12 -50.15 -9.37
C ASP A 144 9.90 -49.40 -8.80
N ARG A 145 9.09 -50.14 -8.03
CA ARG A 145 7.95 -49.54 -7.31
C ARG A 145 8.46 -48.53 -6.29
N GLY A 146 7.83 -47.36 -6.26
CA GLY A 146 8.19 -46.26 -5.36
C GLY A 146 9.10 -45.21 -5.98
N ASN A 147 9.59 -45.43 -7.21
CA ASN A 147 10.28 -44.39 -7.98
C ASN A 147 9.38 -43.17 -8.21
N ARG A 148 9.96 -41.97 -8.10
CA ARG A 148 9.28 -40.68 -8.30
C ARG A 148 9.89 -39.99 -9.51
N PHE A 149 9.03 -39.50 -10.41
CA PHE A 149 9.43 -38.79 -11.62
C PHE A 149 8.96 -37.33 -11.48
N PRO A 150 9.88 -36.38 -11.26
CA PRO A 150 9.50 -34.99 -11.05
C PRO A 150 8.97 -34.38 -12.35
N ILE A 151 7.94 -33.56 -12.21
CA ILE A 151 7.39 -32.73 -13.29
C ILE A 151 7.69 -31.27 -12.94
N GLU A 152 7.87 -30.41 -13.95
CA GLU A 152 8.01 -28.98 -13.71
C GLU A 152 6.80 -28.44 -12.94
N VAL A 153 7.05 -27.52 -12.00
CA VAL A 153 5.99 -26.91 -11.19
C VAL A 153 5.33 -25.79 -12.00
N ALA A 154 4.01 -25.68 -11.91
CA ALA A 154 3.30 -24.53 -12.46
C ALA A 154 3.76 -23.23 -11.79
N HIS A 155 3.80 -22.14 -12.56
CA HIS A 155 4.11 -20.82 -12.06
C HIS A 155 2.84 -19.97 -12.04
N ASP A 156 2.54 -19.41 -10.87
CA ASP A 156 1.59 -18.31 -10.74
C ASP A 156 2.33 -16.99 -10.56
N ALA A 157 1.76 -15.91 -11.08
CA ALA A 157 2.30 -14.55 -10.96
C ALA A 157 1.89 -13.92 -9.62
N ASP A 158 0.72 -14.33 -9.10
CA ASP A 158 0.13 -13.86 -7.85
C ASP A 158 0.95 -14.33 -6.64
N VAL A 159 0.69 -13.74 -5.47
CA VAL A 159 1.49 -13.99 -4.25
C VAL A 159 0.64 -14.48 -3.07
N GLY A 160 1.32 -15.02 -2.06
CA GLY A 160 0.66 -15.43 -0.81
C GLY A 160 -0.33 -16.56 -1.03
N GLN A 161 -1.59 -16.33 -0.66
CA GLN A 161 -2.66 -17.34 -0.76
C GLN A 161 -3.14 -17.57 -2.19
N ASN A 162 -2.91 -16.61 -3.09
CA ASN A 162 -3.30 -16.67 -4.50
C ASN A 162 -2.26 -17.42 -5.34
N ALA A 163 -1.02 -17.56 -4.84
CA ALA A 163 0.01 -18.35 -5.50
C ALA A 163 -0.26 -19.87 -5.45
N VAL A 164 0.50 -20.64 -6.24
CA VAL A 164 0.48 -22.11 -6.18
C VAL A 164 0.77 -22.61 -4.77
N GLN A 165 -0.19 -23.33 -4.18
CA GLN A 165 -0.06 -23.96 -2.87
C GLN A 165 0.55 -25.37 -2.99
N LYS A 166 1.26 -25.80 -1.95
CA LYS A 166 1.99 -27.08 -1.88
C LYS A 166 1.20 -28.16 -1.16
#